data_AF-A0A0G0RPG6-F1
#
_entry.id   AF-A0A0G0RPG6-F1
#
_cell.length_a   1.000
_cell.length_b   1.000
_cell.length_c   1.000
_cell.angle_alpha   90.00
_cell.angle_beta   90.00
_cell.angle_gamma   90.00
#
_symmetry.space_group_name_H-M   'P 1'
#
loop_
_entity.id
_entity.type
_entity.pdbx_description
1 polymer ?
#
loop_
_entity_poly.entity_id
_entity_poly.type
_entity_poly.pdbx_seq_one_letter_code
_entity_poly.pdbx_strand_id
1 'polypeptide(L)' 'MSPQKIGKKLKEARLKLGLKQVDVAKKADISYNYYARIERDEENPTLETLEKILKVLKVKSSDILPF' A
#
# COMPACT_ATOMS: atom_id res chain seq x y z
N MET A 1 -10.51 17.61 9.93
CA MET A 1 -9.76 16.34 9.82
C MET A 1 -9.31 16.20 8.37
N SER A 2 -8.00 16.16 8.11
CA SER A 2 -7.49 15.86 6.77
C SER A 2 -7.87 14.41 6.40
N PRO A 3 -8.24 14.11 5.14
CA PRO A 3 -8.47 12.73 4.72
C PRO A 3 -7.25 11.89 5.11
N GLN A 4 -7.43 10.78 5.84
CA GLN A 4 -6.35 9.82 6.02
C GLN A 4 -5.91 9.37 4.63
N LYS A 5 -4.71 9.77 4.23
CA LYS A 5 -4.21 9.44 2.91
C LYS A 5 -3.96 7.94 2.79
N ILE A 6 -4.25 7.37 1.62
CA ILE A 6 -4.20 5.92 1.35
C ILE A 6 -2.81 5.35 1.66
N GLY A 7 -1.74 6.06 1.30
CA GLY A 7 -0.36 5.67 1.55
C GLY A 7 -0.07 5.42 3.02
N LYS A 8 -0.58 6.27 3.92
CA LYS A 8 -0.44 6.09 5.37
C LYS A 8 -1.11 4.79 5.85
N LYS A 9 -2.33 4.49 5.39
CA LYS A 9 -3.03 3.26 5.76
C LYS A 9 -2.34 2.00 5.24
N LEU A 10 -1.79 2.06 4.02
CA LEU A 10 -0.99 0.97 3.45
C LEU A 10 0.28 0.73 4.28
N LYS A 11 0.97 1.80 4.70
CA LYS A 11 2.13 1.73 5.59
C LYS A 11 1.79 1.11 6.93
N GLU A 12 0.68 1.50 7.54
CA GLU A 12 0.21 0.93 8.81
C GLU A 12 -0.09 -0.57 8.68
N ALA A 13 -0.80 -0.99 7.63
CA ALA A 13 -1.07 -2.39 7.34
C ALA A 13 0.23 -3.20 7.13
N ARG A 14 1.21 -2.64 6.41
CA ARG A 14 2.52 -3.26 6.22
C ARG A 14 3.25 -3.47 7.54
N LEU A 15 3.30 -2.44 8.39
CA LEU A 15 3.99 -2.49 9.68
C LEU A 15 3.33 -3.49 10.64
N LYS A 16 2.00 -3.63 10.62
CA LYS A 16 1.28 -4.67 11.39
C LYS A 16 1.69 -6.09 11.00
N LEU A 17 2.12 -6.30 9.76
CA LEU A 17 2.64 -7.59 9.28
C LEU A 17 4.15 -7.75 9.47
N GLY A 18 4.85 -6.78 10.03
CA GLY A 18 6.31 -6.83 10.20
C GLY A 18 7.10 -6.81 8.88
N LEU A 19 6.49 -6.39 7.79
CA LEU A 19 7.10 -6.40 6.46
C LEU A 19 7.92 -5.13 6.20
N LYS A 20 9.06 -5.27 5.53
CA LYS A 20 9.78 -4.15 4.92
C LYS A 20 9.09 -3.74 3.63
N GLN A 21 9.30 -2.51 3.18
CA GLN A 21 8.78 -2.02 1.90
C GLN A 21 9.24 -2.89 0.71
N VAL A 22 10.50 -3.35 0.74
CA VAL A 22 11.03 -4.26 -0.29
C VAL A 22 10.31 -5.61 -0.32
N ASP A 23 9.79 -6.09 0.81
CA ASP A 23 9.05 -7.34 0.86
C ASP A 23 7.70 -7.22 0.16
N VAL A 24 7.01 -6.09 0.37
CA VAL A 24 5.72 -5.83 -0.30
C VAL A 24 5.93 -5.63 -1.79
N ALA A 25 6.94 -4.82 -2.17
CA ALA A 25 7.25 -4.56 -3.56
C ALA A 25 7.56 -5.86 -4.34
N LYS A 26 8.41 -6.73 -3.79
CA LYS A 26 8.72 -8.05 -4.38
C LYS A 26 7.48 -8.93 -4.52
N LYS A 27 6.65 -9.02 -3.48
CA LYS A 27 5.45 -9.88 -3.49
C LYS A 27 4.32 -9.35 -4.36
N ALA A 28 4.26 -8.02 -4.56
CA ALA A 28 3.29 -7.37 -5.43
C ALA A 28 3.80 -7.19 -6.86
N ASP A 29 5.00 -7.70 -7.18
CA ASP A 29 5.65 -7.60 -8.48
C ASP A 29 5.78 -6.15 -8.99
N ILE A 30 6.26 -5.26 -8.11
CA ILE A 30 6.50 -3.86 -8.41
C ILE A 30 7.87 -3.41 -7.90
N SER A 31 8.37 -2.27 -8.40
CA SER A 31 9.63 -1.73 -7.90
C SER A 31 9.50 -1.22 -6.47
N TYR A 32 10.56 -1.37 -5.69
CA TYR A 32 10.66 -0.82 -4.33
C TYR A 32 10.40 0.68 -4.29
N ASN A 33 11.01 1.44 -5.22
CA ASN A 33 10.83 2.89 -5.31
C ASN A 33 9.37 3.27 -5.56
N TYR A 34 8.68 2.55 -6.44
CA TYR A 34 7.26 2.79 -6.72
C TYR A 34 6.41 2.55 -5.47
N TYR A 35 6.58 1.42 -4.79
CA TYR A 35 5.87 1.16 -3.53
C TYR A 35 6.17 2.20 -2.44
N ALA A 36 7.42 2.63 -2.31
CA ALA A 36 7.81 3.65 -1.34
C ALA A 36 7.16 5.02 -1.62
N ARG A 37 7.01 5.39 -2.91
CA ARG A 37 6.30 6.62 -3.32
C ARG A 37 4.80 6.53 -3.04
N ILE A 38 4.19 5.36 -3.25
CA ILE A 38 2.78 5.09 -2.89
C ILE A 38 2.55 5.30 -1.39
N GLU A 39 3.41 4.76 -0.51
CA GLU A 39 3.26 4.95 0.95
C GLU A 39 3.39 6.41 1.40
N ARG A 40 4.07 7.26 0.61
CA ARG A 40 4.21 8.70 0.87
C ARG A 40 3.16 9.55 0.16
N ASP A 41 2.21 8.91 -0.53
CA ASP A 41 1.19 9.57 -1.36
C ASP A 41 1.80 10.47 -2.46
N GLU A 42 3.00 10.11 -2.95
CA GLU A 42 3.68 10.79 -4.07
C GLU A 42 3.29 10.21 -5.43
N GLU A 43 2.56 9.10 -5.44
CA GLU A 43 2.17 8.35 -6.63
C GLU A 43 0.90 7.57 -6.36
N ASN A 44 -0.03 7.56 -7.31
CA ASN A 44 -1.26 6.79 -7.22
C ASN A 44 -1.09 5.45 -7.95
N PRO A 45 -1.32 4.30 -7.29
CA PRO A 45 -1.28 3.01 -7.96
C PRO A 45 -2.46 2.85 -8.92
N THR A 46 -2.26 2.06 -9.99
CA THR A 46 -3.39 1.53 -10.77
C THR A 46 -4.25 0.61 -9.90
N LEU A 47 -5.50 0.36 -10.32
CA LEU A 47 -6.38 -0.57 -9.60
C LEU A 47 -5.75 -1.97 -9.47
N GLU A 48 -5.14 -2.46 -10.55
CA GLU A 48 -4.44 -3.75 -10.56
C GLU A 48 -3.28 -3.78 -9.56
N THR A 49 -2.46 -2.72 -9.53
CA THR A 49 -1.36 -2.59 -8.56
C THR A 49 -1.89 -2.55 -7.14
N LEU A 50 -2.94 -1.76 -6.90
CA LEU A 50 -3.55 -1.66 -5.59
C LEU A 50 -4.08 -3.03 -5.14
N GLU A 51 -4.74 -3.78 -6.01
CA GLU A 51 -5.21 -5.14 -5.70
C GLU A 51 -4.06 -6.06 -5.31
N LYS A 52 -2.94 -6.04 -6.05
CA LYS A 52 -1.73 -6.81 -5.69
C LYS A 52 -1.20 -6.42 -4.31
N ILE A 53 -1.10 -5.13 -4.02
CA ILE A 53 -0.66 -4.63 -2.71
C ILE A 53 -1.61 -5.08 -1.60
N LEU A 54 -2.92 -4.92 -1.77
CA LEU A 54 -3.93 -5.32 -0.79
C LEU A 54 -3.88 -6.83 -0.48
N LYS A 55 -3.68 -7.67 -1.50
CA LYS A 55 -3.47 -9.12 -1.34
C LYS A 55 -2.24 -9.44 -0.49
N VAL A 56 -1.11 -8.78 -0.74
CA VAL A 56 0.11 -8.95 0.06
C VAL A 56 -0.09 -8.50 1.50
N LEU A 57 -0.80 -7.39 1.68
CA LEU A 57 -1.08 -6.80 2.98
C LEU A 57 -2.25 -7.46 3.73
N LYS A 58 -2.93 -8.44 3.12
CA LYS A 58 -4.06 -9.18 3.70
C LYS A 58 -5.15 -8.26 4.27
N VAL A 59 -5.45 -7.16 3.57
CA VAL A 59 -6.48 -6.17 3.94
C VAL A 59 -7.50 -6.03 2.83
N LYS A 60 -8.72 -5.60 3.19
CA LYS A 60 -9.76 -5.30 2.21
C LYS A 60 -9.59 -3.87 1.69
N SER A 61 -10.11 -3.60 0.49
CA SER A 61 -10.14 -2.25 -0.07
C SER A 61 -10.88 -1.26 0.85
N SER A 62 -11.92 -1.72 1.58
CA SER A 62 -12.67 -0.92 2.57
C SER A 62 -11.86 -0.46 3.76
N ASP A 63 -10.78 -1.17 4.10
CA ASP A 63 -9.90 -0.76 5.19
C ASP A 63 -9.03 0.44 4.76
N ILE A 64 -8.76 0.53 3.45
CA ILE A 64 -7.80 1.46 2.86
C ILE A 64 -8.48 2.66 2.19
N LEU A 65 -9.43 2.44 1.29
CA LEU A 65 -10.06 3.48 0.49
C LEU A 65 -11.13 4.25 1.28
N PRO A 66 -11.37 5.54 0.95
CA PRO A 66 -12.37 6.37 1.63
C PRO A 66 -13.72 6.33 0.90
N PHE A 67 -14.44 5.20 1.00
CA PHE A 67 -15.81 5.07 0.50
C PHE A 67 -16.80 4.79 1.62
#